data_AF-A0A921ZNZ4-F1
#
_entry.id   AF-A0A921ZNZ4-F1
#
_cell.length_a   1.000
_cell.length_b   1.000
_cell.length_c   1.000
_cell.angle_alpha   90.00
_cell.angle_beta   90.00
_cell.angle_gamma   90.00
#
_symmetry.space_group_name_H-M   'P 1'
#
loop_
_entity.id
_entity.type
_entity.pdbx_description
1 polymer ?
#
loop_
_entity_poly.entity_id
_entity_poly.type
_entity_poly.pdbx_seq_one_letter_code
_entity_poly.pdbx_strand_id
1 'polypeptide(L)'
;METRGLTKEASNNVLERVLMPAGDGLYRFTYDQRMKEVTVLPFSGELLGKIYTTTTTPTFCVVAQGMIDVGCYIEVPFVMDEKAWPNGNYSYKIVDGGHDVHINNPGCMADDISKFILAEFKSKL
;
A
#
# COMPACT_ATOMS: atom_id res chain seq x y z
N MET A 1 16.56 11.98 8.52
CA MET A 1 15.34 11.17 8.33
C MET A 1 14.38 12.07 7.59
N GLU A 2 14.37 12.03 6.27
CA GLU A 2 13.41 12.83 5.49
C GLU A 2 12.02 12.35 5.86
N THR A 3 11.14 13.28 6.23
CA THR A 3 9.73 12.99 6.54
C THR A 3 9.13 12.25 5.35
N ARG A 4 8.35 11.19 5.58
CA ARG A 4 7.66 10.37 4.56
C ARG A 4 6.64 11.15 3.67
N GLY A 5 6.72 12.47 3.65
CA GLY A 5 5.79 13.35 2.94
C GLY A 5 4.41 13.43 3.59
N LEU A 6 4.23 12.95 4.82
CA LEU A 6 2.96 13.09 5.55
C LEU A 6 2.66 14.56 5.84
N THR A 7 1.42 14.97 5.64
CA THR A 7 0.96 16.28 6.10
C THR A 7 0.98 16.35 7.64
N LYS A 8 0.94 17.57 8.19
CA LYS A 8 0.84 17.77 9.65
C LYS A 8 -0.44 17.11 10.21
N GLU A 9 -1.55 17.26 9.50
CA GLU A 9 -2.82 16.63 9.86
C GLU A 9 -2.73 15.10 9.85
N ALA A 10 -2.20 14.51 8.77
CA ALA A 10 -1.96 13.08 8.69
C ALA A 10 -1.06 12.57 9.83
N SER A 11 -0.01 13.31 10.15
CA SER A 11 0.90 12.99 11.26
C SER A 11 0.18 13.01 12.60
N ASN A 12 -0.66 14.01 12.86
CA ASN A 12 -1.46 14.07 14.09
C ASN A 12 -2.38 12.86 14.22
N ASN A 13 -3.13 12.53 13.16
CA ASN A 13 -4.04 11.38 13.15
C ASN A 13 -3.32 10.05 13.42
N VAL A 14 -2.10 9.88 12.89
CA VAL A 14 -1.27 8.71 13.20
C VAL A 14 -0.85 8.73 14.67
N LEU A 15 -0.28 9.84 15.15
CA LEU A 15 0.25 9.97 16.51
C LEU A 15 -0.80 9.76 17.59
N GLU A 16 -2.05 10.18 17.38
CA GLU A 16 -3.17 9.94 18.29
C GLU A 16 -3.40 8.45 18.59
N ARG A 17 -3.05 7.56 17.66
CA ARG A 17 -3.28 6.12 17.79
C ARG A 17 -2.07 5.35 18.31
N VAL A 18 -0.86 5.93 18.18
CA VAL A 18 0.39 5.21 18.43
C VAL A 18 1.21 5.79 19.56
N LEU A 19 0.83 6.93 20.14
CA LEU A 19 1.51 7.48 21.30
C LEU A 19 0.86 6.99 22.60
N MET A 20 1.71 6.72 23.59
CA MET A 20 1.29 6.50 24.97
C MET A 20 2.17 7.30 25.94
N PRO A 21 1.65 7.70 27.11
CA PRO A 21 2.45 8.35 28.13
C PRO A 21 3.65 7.49 28.57
N ALA A 22 4.79 8.13 28.76
CA ALA A 22 6.03 7.51 29.25
C ALA A 22 6.47 8.04 30.63
N GLY A 23 5.70 8.94 31.24
CA GLY A 23 6.07 9.68 32.46
C GLY A 23 6.67 11.06 32.14
N ASP A 24 6.73 11.95 33.13
CA ASP A 24 7.40 13.27 33.05
C ASP A 24 7.00 14.16 31.84
N GLY A 25 5.75 14.07 31.39
CA GLY A 25 5.27 14.80 30.20
C GLY A 25 5.81 14.25 28.87
N LEU A 26 6.50 13.10 28.89
CA LEU A 26 7.03 12.43 27.71
C LEU A 26 6.03 11.42 27.13
N TYR A 27 6.17 11.18 25.83
CA TYR A 27 5.39 10.21 25.07
C TYR A 27 6.32 9.23 24.37
N ARG A 28 5.87 7.98 24.22
CA ARG A 28 6.57 6.95 23.44
C ARG A 28 5.63 6.31 22.44
N PHE A 29 6.20 5.79 21.35
CA PHE A 29 5.45 4.99 20.39
C PHE A 29 5.12 3.59 20.95
N THR A 30 3.93 3.10 20.65
CA THR A 30 3.38 1.80 21.09
C THR A 30 3.83 0.64 20.19
N TYR A 31 5.11 0.56 19.81
CA TYR A 31 5.63 -0.52 18.96
C TYR A 31 6.47 -1.55 19.75
N ASP A 32 6.50 -2.78 19.25
CA ASP A 32 7.36 -3.85 19.77
C ASP A 32 8.76 -3.73 19.15
N GLN A 33 9.83 -3.78 19.97
CA GLN A 33 11.19 -3.60 19.45
C GLN A 33 11.58 -4.65 18.40
N ARG A 34 10.97 -5.84 18.42
CA ARG A 34 11.19 -6.90 17.41
C ARG A 34 10.76 -6.49 16.01
N MET A 35 9.92 -5.46 15.86
CA MET A 35 9.57 -4.88 14.55
C MET A 35 10.75 -4.18 13.86
N LYS A 36 11.86 -3.93 14.58
CA LYS A 36 13.10 -3.41 14.00
C LYS A 36 13.95 -4.51 13.34
N GLU A 37 13.65 -5.78 13.60
CA GLU A 37 14.35 -6.90 12.98
C GLU A 37 13.99 -6.98 11.50
N VAL A 38 15.00 -6.91 10.64
CA VAL A 38 14.82 -7.02 9.19
C VAL A 38 14.55 -8.48 8.86
N THR A 39 13.31 -8.79 8.47
CA THR A 39 12.97 -10.12 8.00
C THR A 39 13.33 -10.24 6.52
N VAL A 40 14.18 -11.22 6.19
CA VAL A 40 14.43 -11.63 4.81
C VAL A 40 13.48 -12.78 4.51
N LEU A 41 12.51 -12.55 3.63
CA LEU A 41 11.63 -13.63 3.18
C LEU A 41 12.43 -14.62 2.32
N PRO A 42 12.29 -15.93 2.52
CA PRO A 42 13.03 -16.94 1.76
C PRO A 42 12.41 -17.20 0.39
N PHE A 43 11.90 -16.16 -0.30
CA PHE A 43 11.24 -16.27 -1.59
C PHE A 43 12.03 -15.54 -2.67
N SER A 44 12.23 -16.18 -3.82
CA SER A 44 12.72 -15.49 -5.01
C SER A 44 11.64 -14.56 -5.57
N GLY A 45 12.05 -13.57 -6.38
CA GLY A 45 11.10 -12.70 -7.10
C GLY A 45 10.11 -13.49 -7.98
N GLU A 46 10.57 -14.58 -8.61
CA GLU A 46 9.71 -15.47 -9.40
C GLU A 46 8.64 -16.14 -8.54
N LEU A 47 9.03 -16.66 -7.37
CA LEU A 47 8.09 -17.31 -6.45
C LEU A 47 7.10 -16.31 -5.87
N LEU A 48 7.55 -15.09 -5.54
CA LEU A 48 6.68 -14.00 -5.12
C LEU A 48 5.66 -13.68 -6.22
N GLY A 49 6.09 -13.56 -7.48
CA GLY A 49 5.19 -13.36 -8.61
C GLY A 49 4.09 -14.42 -8.67
N LYS A 50 4.45 -15.70 -8.59
CA LYS A 50 3.46 -16.80 -8.56
C LYS A 50 2.51 -16.71 -7.37
N ILE A 51 3.00 -16.38 -6.19
CA ILE A 51 2.16 -16.24 -4.98
C ILE A 51 1.13 -15.13 -5.17
N TYR A 52 1.54 -13.97 -5.67
CA TYR A 52 0.61 -12.83 -5.83
C TYR A 52 -0.35 -13.00 -7.00
N THR A 53 0.09 -13.52 -8.15
CA THR A 53 -0.72 -13.54 -9.38
C THR A 53 -1.69 -14.73 -9.47
N THR A 54 -1.53 -15.76 -8.64
CA THR A 54 -2.40 -16.97 -8.68
C THR A 54 -3.77 -16.78 -8.04
N THR A 55 -4.00 -15.69 -7.31
CA THR A 55 -5.33 -15.40 -6.74
C THR A 55 -6.39 -15.30 -7.83
N THR A 56 -7.56 -15.84 -7.56
CA THR A 56 -8.75 -15.74 -8.42
C THR A 56 -9.68 -14.59 -8.00
N THR A 57 -9.35 -13.91 -6.90
CA THR A 57 -10.16 -12.79 -6.41
C THR A 57 -9.90 -11.56 -7.26
N PRO A 58 -10.94 -10.88 -7.79
CA PRO A 58 -10.78 -9.59 -8.45
C PRO A 58 -9.93 -8.65 -7.58
N THR A 59 -8.91 -8.06 -8.18
CA THR A 59 -7.91 -7.25 -7.47
C THR A 59 -7.70 -5.94 -8.21
N PHE A 60 -7.81 -4.84 -7.47
CA PHE A 60 -7.50 -3.50 -7.95
C PHE A 60 -6.36 -2.92 -7.12
N CYS A 61 -5.28 -2.51 -7.78
CA CYS A 61 -4.10 -1.96 -7.13
C CYS A 61 -3.94 -0.47 -7.46
N VAL A 62 -3.70 0.35 -6.43
CA VAL A 62 -3.34 1.75 -6.62
C VAL A 62 -1.83 1.89 -6.41
N VAL A 63 -1.14 2.41 -7.41
CA VAL A 63 0.31 2.58 -7.42
C VAL A 63 0.62 4.07 -7.39
N ALA A 64 1.47 4.51 -6.47
CA ALA A 64 1.88 5.91 -6.38
C ALA A 64 3.06 6.20 -7.31
N GLN A 65 2.96 7.23 -8.15
CA GLN A 65 4.01 7.59 -9.12
C GLN A 65 5.36 7.83 -8.45
N GLY A 66 5.41 8.51 -7.31
CA GLY A 66 6.66 8.75 -6.59
C GLY A 66 7.35 7.48 -6.10
N MET A 67 6.60 6.37 -5.95
CA MET A 67 7.18 5.05 -5.61
C MET A 67 7.76 4.33 -6.83
N ILE A 68 7.18 4.56 -8.01
CA ILE A 68 7.73 4.11 -9.28
C ILE A 68 9.05 4.85 -9.56
N ASP A 69 9.08 6.16 -9.35
CA ASP A 69 10.23 7.01 -9.64
C ASP A 69 11.47 6.64 -8.81
N VAL A 70 11.27 6.18 -7.56
CA VAL A 70 12.36 5.69 -6.69
C VAL A 70 12.68 4.20 -6.90
N GLY A 71 12.05 3.54 -7.87
CA GLY A 71 12.35 2.17 -8.25
C GLY A 71 11.80 1.08 -7.31
N CYS A 72 10.79 1.37 -6.49
CA CYS A 72 10.29 0.39 -5.50
C CYS A 72 9.69 -0.88 -6.12
N TYR A 73 9.32 -0.86 -7.40
CA TYR A 73 8.66 -1.99 -8.06
C TYR A 73 9.56 -2.74 -9.06
N ILE A 74 10.86 -2.44 -9.13
CA ILE A 74 11.81 -3.08 -10.07
C ILE A 74 11.80 -4.61 -9.91
N GLU A 75 11.78 -5.10 -8.68
CA GLU A 75 11.81 -6.54 -8.37
C GLU A 75 10.44 -7.23 -8.48
N VAL A 76 9.36 -6.46 -8.69
CA VAL A 76 7.98 -6.95 -8.76
C VAL A 76 7.22 -6.34 -9.96
N PRO A 77 7.72 -6.53 -11.20
CA PRO A 77 7.15 -5.87 -12.38
C PRO A 77 5.70 -6.29 -12.67
N PHE A 78 5.26 -7.45 -12.18
CA PHE A 78 3.88 -7.95 -12.31
C PHE A 78 2.82 -7.04 -11.66
N VAL A 79 3.22 -6.11 -10.79
CA VAL A 79 2.32 -5.09 -10.20
C VAL A 79 1.84 -4.09 -11.26
N MET A 80 2.61 -3.87 -12.33
CA MET A 80 2.25 -2.95 -13.42
C MET A 80 2.10 -3.68 -14.75
N ASP A 81 1.79 -4.98 -14.71
CA ASP A 81 1.53 -5.82 -15.88
C ASP A 81 0.30 -6.70 -15.64
N GLU A 82 -0.87 -6.27 -16.12
CA GLU A 82 -2.11 -7.04 -16.02
C GLU A 82 -2.01 -8.41 -16.71
N LYS A 83 -1.16 -8.56 -17.72
CA LYS A 83 -1.00 -9.83 -18.44
C LYS A 83 -0.22 -10.86 -17.63
N ALA A 84 0.51 -10.43 -16.61
CA ALA A 84 1.18 -11.33 -15.67
C ALA A 84 0.18 -12.07 -14.75
N TRP A 85 -1.11 -11.69 -14.77
CA TRP A 85 -2.16 -12.28 -13.95
C TRP A 85 -2.99 -13.29 -14.75
N PRO A 86 -2.77 -14.61 -14.58
CA PRO A 86 -3.32 -15.65 -15.45
C PRO A 86 -4.86 -15.74 -15.43
N ASN A 87 -5.51 -15.23 -14.38
CA ASN A 87 -6.96 -15.24 -14.25
C ASN A 87 -7.64 -14.00 -14.86
N GLY A 88 -6.88 -13.02 -15.39
CA GLY A 88 -7.44 -11.80 -15.99
C GLY A 88 -8.27 -10.97 -15.01
N ASN A 89 -7.99 -11.08 -13.72
CA ASN A 89 -8.75 -10.54 -12.60
C ASN A 89 -8.04 -9.38 -11.89
N TYR A 90 -7.02 -8.81 -12.53
CA TYR A 90 -6.20 -7.75 -11.97
C TYR A 90 -6.30 -6.51 -12.83
N SER A 91 -6.41 -5.36 -12.15
CA SER A 91 -6.25 -4.05 -12.76
C SER A 91 -5.48 -3.15 -11.81
N TYR A 92 -4.83 -2.13 -12.36
CA TYR A 92 -4.11 -1.15 -11.55
C TYR A 92 -4.31 0.27 -12.06
N LYS A 93 -4.10 1.24 -11.18
CA LYS A 93 -4.10 2.66 -11.52
C LYS A 93 -2.88 3.33 -10.89
N ILE A 94 -2.19 4.12 -11.70
CA ILE A 94 -1.13 4.99 -11.22
C ILE A 94 -1.74 6.34 -10.81
N VAL A 95 -1.37 6.83 -9.63
CA VAL A 95 -1.82 8.13 -9.11
C VAL A 95 -0.62 8.99 -8.71
N ASP A 96 -0.77 10.31 -8.90
CA ASP A 96 0.26 11.27 -8.49
C ASP A 96 0.38 11.33 -6.97
N GLY A 97 1.60 11.23 -6.45
CA GLY A 97 1.90 11.30 -5.03
C GLY A 97 2.99 10.33 -4.57
N GLY A 98 3.28 10.34 -3.27
CA GLY A 98 4.22 9.41 -2.62
C GLY A 98 3.52 8.21 -1.96
N HIS A 99 4.26 7.42 -1.19
CA HIS A 99 3.78 6.21 -0.50
C HIS A 99 2.44 6.40 0.23
N ASP A 100 2.34 7.49 1.00
CA ASP A 100 1.20 7.78 1.86
C ASP A 100 0.12 8.64 1.16
N VAL A 101 0.06 8.64 -0.18
CA VAL A 101 -0.94 9.41 -0.96
C VAL A 101 -2.38 9.09 -0.56
N HIS A 102 -2.67 7.86 -0.14
CA HIS A 102 -3.98 7.45 0.37
C HIS A 102 -4.39 8.17 1.66
N ILE A 103 -3.44 8.70 2.44
CA ILE A 103 -3.72 9.53 3.63
C ILE A 103 -3.75 11.01 3.24
N ASN A 104 -2.79 11.44 2.43
CA ASN A 104 -2.60 12.85 2.10
C ASN A 104 -3.62 13.41 1.09
N ASN A 105 -4.06 12.59 0.13
CA ASN A 105 -4.99 12.96 -0.93
C ASN A 105 -5.85 11.76 -1.38
N PRO A 106 -6.71 11.20 -0.49
CA PRO A 106 -7.54 10.03 -0.83
C PRO A 106 -8.47 10.25 -2.01
N GLY A 107 -8.82 11.50 -2.32
CA GLY A 107 -9.71 11.86 -3.42
C GLY A 107 -9.21 11.41 -4.80
N CYS A 108 -7.90 11.24 -4.99
CA CYS A 108 -7.34 10.80 -6.27
C CYS A 108 -7.65 9.34 -6.65
N MET A 109 -8.17 8.54 -5.70
CA MET A 109 -8.45 7.11 -5.90
C MET A 109 -9.83 6.66 -5.39
N ALA A 110 -10.52 7.47 -4.58
CA ALA A 110 -11.77 7.08 -3.92
C ALA A 110 -12.87 6.63 -4.91
N ASP A 111 -13.02 7.34 -6.03
CA ASP A 111 -14.03 7.02 -7.04
C ASP A 111 -13.73 5.71 -7.77
N ASP A 112 -12.47 5.46 -8.12
CA ASP A 112 -12.06 4.23 -8.81
C ASP A 112 -12.23 3.01 -7.89
N ILE A 113 -11.85 3.14 -6.62
CA ILE A 113 -12.08 2.11 -5.60
C ILE A 113 -13.58 1.83 -5.44
N SER A 114 -14.40 2.88 -5.35
CA SER A 114 -15.85 2.75 -5.23
C SER A 114 -16.46 2.05 -6.44
N LYS A 115 -16.04 2.41 -7.66
CA LYS A 115 -16.48 1.76 -8.90
C LYS A 115 -16.08 0.30 -8.93
N PHE A 116 -14.83 -0.03 -8.58
CA PHE A 116 -14.33 -1.39 -8.53
C PHE A 116 -15.15 -2.25 -7.57
N ILE A 117 -15.35 -1.79 -6.33
CA ILE A 117 -16.17 -2.49 -5.34
C ILE A 117 -17.60 -2.69 -5.87
N LEU A 118 -18.26 -1.64 -6.34
CA LEU A 118 -19.65 -1.73 -6.77
C LEU A 118 -19.87 -2.57 -8.04
N ALA A 119 -18.89 -2.61 -8.95
CA ALA A 119 -18.96 -3.46 -10.14
C ALA A 119 -18.97 -4.95 -9.75
N GLU A 120 -18.11 -5.34 -8.81
CA GLU A 120 -18.04 -6.72 -8.30
C GLU A 120 -19.24 -7.12 -7.43
N PHE A 121 -19.86 -6.16 -6.73
CA PHE A 121 -21.10 -6.43 -5.99
C PHE A 121 -22.30 -6.67 -6.92
N LYS A 122 -22.32 -6.04 -8.10
CA LYS A 122 -23.39 -6.23 -9.09
C LYS A 122 -23.23 -7.53 -9.89
N SER A 123 -22.02 -8.10 -9.99
CA SER A 123 -21.78 -9.34 -10.76
C SER A 123 -22.27 -10.62 -10.05
N LYS A 124 -22.68 -10.52 -8.77
CA LYS A 124 -23.10 -11.65 -7.92
C LYS A 124 -24.58 -11.63 -7.50
N LEU A 125 -25.38 -10.72 -8.05
CA LEU A 125 -26.85 -10.66 -7.90
C LEU A 125 -27.52 -11.03 -9.23
#